data_AF-A0A918PWQ8-F1
#
_entry.id   AF-A0A918PWQ8-F1
#
_cell.length_a   1.000
_cell.length_b   1.000
_cell.length_c   1.000
_cell.angle_alpha   90.00
_cell.angle_beta   90.00
_cell.angle_gamma   90.00
#
_symmetry.space_group_name_H-M   'P 1'
#
loop_
_entity.id
_entity.type
_entity.pdbx_description
1 polymer ?
#
loop_
_entity_poly.entity_id
_entity_poly.type
_entity_poly.pdbx_seq_one_letter_code
_entity_poly.pdbx_strand_id
1 'polypeptide(L)'
;MNTLSVTLVSVLTSGVISMGLVWLTSRQQRLDIKRTQRETHNGSYLNPLRWHTAEVHHRLSLYATAIDRHGCYRPAQVLTKPQDIDDKNADWFAGTGVALISSIWMTACLFAQMTRTRHDIPFLRLSAKDDTKLAALILKVHVAFAACDIYYATQTSLGTDVILEPDGRVRSYREFCELLSQPDRRVWADPLIWFHLTIANGERRSNLQRVLGALQELSGFLDDSLAGGASLRARWDAEL
;
A
#
# COMPACT_ATOMS: atom_id res chain seq x y z
N MET A 1 6.47 14.80 -73.15
CA MET A 1 5.97 14.22 -71.88
C MET A 1 7.18 13.82 -71.07
N ASN A 2 7.39 14.34 -69.84
CA ASN A 2 8.05 13.61 -68.74
C ASN A 2 8.44 14.45 -67.50
N THR A 3 8.48 15.78 -67.53
CA THR A 3 8.78 16.55 -66.30
C THR A 3 7.53 16.77 -65.44
N LEU A 4 6.43 17.27 -66.02
CA LEU A 4 5.17 17.51 -65.30
C LEU A 4 4.57 16.24 -64.66
N SER A 5 4.67 15.09 -65.33
CA SER A 5 4.19 13.80 -64.81
C SER A 5 5.00 13.33 -63.59
N VAL A 6 6.33 13.51 -63.62
CA VAL A 6 7.22 13.07 -62.54
C VAL A 6 7.07 13.97 -61.30
N THR A 7 6.89 15.28 -61.48
CA THR A 7 6.65 16.20 -60.36
C THR A 7 5.28 15.95 -59.72
N LEU A 8 4.25 15.66 -60.51
CA LEU A 8 2.91 15.39 -59.99
C LEU A 8 2.87 14.06 -59.19
N VAL A 9 3.56 13.03 -59.69
CA VAL A 9 3.68 11.73 -59.01
C VAL A 9 4.53 11.84 -57.74
N SER A 10 5.60 12.66 -57.71
CA SER A 10 6.41 12.83 -56.50
C SER A 10 5.72 13.65 -55.41
N VAL A 11 4.93 14.66 -55.79
CA VAL A 11 4.12 15.46 -54.85
C VAL A 11 2.97 14.63 -54.26
N LEU A 12 2.31 13.80 -55.07
CA LEU A 12 1.25 12.90 -54.59
C LEU A 12 1.79 11.78 -53.70
N THR A 13 2.92 11.16 -54.06
CA THR A 13 3.51 10.10 -53.24
C THR A 13 4.10 10.65 -51.94
N SER A 14 4.82 11.78 -51.97
CA SER A 14 5.37 12.40 -50.75
C SER A 14 4.31 12.96 -49.81
N GLY A 15 3.23 13.54 -50.34
CA GLY A 15 2.11 14.06 -49.54
C GLY A 15 1.35 12.96 -48.79
N VAL A 16 1.06 11.84 -49.48
CA VAL A 16 0.37 10.68 -48.88
C VAL A 16 1.26 9.98 -47.84
N ILE A 17 2.55 9.81 -48.14
CA ILE A 17 3.51 9.20 -47.19
C ILE A 17 3.68 10.09 -45.95
N SER A 18 3.77 11.41 -46.13
CA SER A 18 3.91 12.36 -45.02
C SER A 18 2.67 12.42 -44.14
N MET A 19 1.46 12.44 -44.73
CA MET A 19 0.21 12.36 -43.97
C MET A 19 0.07 11.02 -43.22
N GLY A 20 0.43 9.90 -43.87
CA GLY A 20 0.42 8.58 -43.26
C GLY A 20 1.38 8.47 -42.07
N LEU A 21 2.60 9.00 -42.22
CA LEU A 21 3.60 9.07 -41.14
C LEU A 21 3.13 9.96 -39.99
N VAL A 22 2.60 11.16 -40.26
CA VAL A 22 2.07 12.07 -39.22
C VAL A 22 0.89 11.44 -38.48
N TRP A 23 0.01 10.72 -39.17
CA TRP A 23 -1.11 10.02 -38.53
C TRP A 23 -0.64 8.85 -37.67
N LEU A 24 0.32 8.06 -38.16
CA LEU A 24 0.93 6.97 -37.39
C LEU A 24 1.69 7.49 -36.17
N THR A 25 2.53 8.50 -36.32
CA THR A 25 3.31 9.08 -35.22
C THR A 25 2.42 9.78 -34.21
N SER A 26 1.39 10.52 -34.63
CA SER A 26 0.44 11.14 -33.71
C SER A 26 -0.42 10.11 -32.98
N ARG A 27 -0.81 9.01 -33.63
CA ARG A 27 -1.50 7.89 -32.97
C ARG A 27 -0.58 7.21 -31.97
N GLN A 28 0.68 6.99 -32.32
CA GLN A 28 1.68 6.36 -31.45
C GLN A 28 2.03 7.27 -30.26
N GLN A 29 2.26 8.57 -30.48
CA GLN A 29 2.42 9.56 -29.41
C GLN A 29 1.21 9.62 -28.48
N ARG A 30 -0.03 9.57 -28.99
CA ARG A 30 -1.22 9.54 -28.14
C ARG A 30 -1.31 8.25 -27.31
N LEU A 31 -0.88 7.13 -27.85
CA LEU A 31 -0.82 5.86 -27.11
C LEU A 31 0.28 5.91 -26.05
N ASP A 32 1.46 6.43 -26.38
CA ASP A 32 2.58 6.58 -25.47
C ASP A 32 2.25 7.55 -24.33
N ILE A 33 1.66 8.72 -24.62
CA ILE A 33 1.19 9.67 -23.59
C ILE A 33 0.16 9.01 -22.66
N LYS A 34 -0.81 8.27 -23.22
CA LYS A 34 -1.80 7.55 -22.41
C LYS A 34 -1.16 6.45 -21.55
N ARG A 35 -0.12 5.79 -22.07
CA ARG A 35 0.64 4.76 -21.36
C ARG A 35 1.46 5.37 -20.23
N THR A 36 2.23 6.42 -20.50
CA THR A 36 3.02 7.13 -19.48
C THR A 36 2.12 7.70 -18.39
N GLN A 37 1.00 8.35 -18.75
CA GLN A 37 0.04 8.85 -17.77
C GLN A 37 -0.53 7.73 -16.89
N ARG A 38 -0.84 6.58 -17.50
CA ARG A 38 -1.30 5.39 -16.78
C ARG A 38 -0.24 4.84 -15.84
N GLU A 39 0.99 4.70 -16.30
CA GLU A 39 2.13 4.22 -15.50
C GLU A 39 2.43 5.18 -14.34
N THR A 40 2.40 6.49 -14.56
CA THR A 40 2.56 7.49 -13.52
C THR A 40 1.43 7.45 -12.50
N HIS A 41 0.17 7.42 -12.94
CA HIS A 41 -0.98 7.40 -12.04
C HIS A 41 -1.02 6.10 -11.23
N ASN A 42 -0.86 4.94 -11.88
CA ASN A 42 -0.78 3.65 -11.21
C ASN A 42 0.40 3.60 -10.24
N GLY A 43 1.56 4.14 -10.63
CA GLY A 43 2.74 4.22 -9.77
C GLY A 43 2.50 5.03 -8.49
N SER A 44 1.74 6.13 -8.57
CA SER A 44 1.47 7.00 -7.41
C SER A 44 0.55 6.39 -6.35
N TYR A 45 -0.26 5.38 -6.70
CA TYR A 45 -1.19 4.73 -5.75
C TYR A 45 -0.81 3.28 -5.45
N LEU A 46 -0.49 2.51 -6.50
CA LEU A 46 -0.25 1.08 -6.37
C LEU A 46 1.15 0.77 -5.81
N ASN A 47 2.19 1.59 -6.09
CA ASN A 47 3.50 1.35 -5.49
C ASN A 47 3.50 1.57 -3.97
N PRO A 48 2.93 2.68 -3.44
CA PRO A 48 2.78 2.83 -2.00
C PRO A 48 1.95 1.70 -1.38
N LEU A 49 0.82 1.35 -1.98
CA LEU A 49 0.00 0.24 -1.49
C LEU A 49 0.76 -1.09 -1.49
N ARG A 50 1.50 -1.39 -2.56
CA ARG A 50 2.35 -2.59 -2.69
C ARG A 50 3.42 -2.63 -1.61
N TRP A 51 4.12 -1.53 -1.41
CA TRP A 51 5.18 -1.42 -0.40
C TRP A 51 4.63 -1.65 1.02
N HIS A 52 3.56 -0.93 1.39
CA HIS A 52 2.95 -1.08 2.71
C HIS A 52 2.32 -2.47 2.93
N THR A 53 1.74 -3.07 1.88
CA THR A 53 1.22 -4.45 1.96
C THR A 53 2.34 -5.42 2.28
N ALA A 54 3.49 -5.30 1.58
CA ALA A 54 4.64 -6.16 1.80
C ALA A 54 5.27 -5.96 3.19
N GLU A 55 5.41 -4.71 3.63
CA GLU A 55 5.98 -4.37 4.93
C GLU A 55 5.11 -4.89 6.10
N VAL A 56 3.79 -4.67 6.02
CA VAL A 56 2.86 -5.17 7.05
C VAL A 56 2.82 -6.70 7.05
N HIS A 57 2.79 -7.33 5.88
CA HIS A 57 2.85 -8.79 5.79
C HIS A 57 4.12 -9.34 6.43
N HIS A 58 5.29 -8.76 6.11
CA HIS A 58 6.56 -9.17 6.67
C HIS A 58 6.55 -9.07 8.21
N ARG A 59 6.16 -7.91 8.75
CA ARG A 59 6.09 -7.71 10.21
C ARG A 59 5.15 -8.70 10.88
N LEU A 60 3.93 -8.87 10.39
CA LEU A 60 3.00 -9.84 10.94
C LEU A 60 3.49 -11.29 10.81
N SER A 61 4.31 -11.59 9.80
CA SER A 61 4.96 -12.90 9.65
C SER A 61 6.03 -13.14 10.71
N LEU A 62 6.73 -12.10 11.17
CA LEU A 62 7.65 -12.19 12.32
C LEU A 62 6.89 -12.57 13.59
N TYR A 63 5.71 -11.95 13.81
CA TYR A 63 4.84 -12.31 14.94
C TYR A 63 4.41 -13.77 14.81
N ALA A 64 3.85 -14.17 13.66
CA ALA A 64 3.40 -15.54 13.44
C ALA A 64 4.53 -16.57 13.66
N THR A 65 5.71 -16.32 13.10
CA THR A 65 6.87 -17.22 13.23
C THR A 65 7.33 -17.34 14.68
N ALA A 66 7.36 -16.24 15.41
CA ALA A 66 7.76 -16.25 16.81
C ALA A 66 6.72 -16.91 17.72
N ILE A 67 5.43 -16.68 17.47
CA ILE A 67 4.33 -17.37 18.16
C ILE A 67 4.43 -18.88 17.92
N ASP A 68 4.69 -19.30 16.69
CA ASP A 68 4.80 -20.71 16.34
C ASP A 68 5.99 -21.40 17.01
N ARG A 69 7.10 -20.67 17.23
CA ARG A 69 8.32 -21.21 17.85
C ARG A 69 8.37 -21.08 19.37
N HIS A 70 7.81 -20.00 19.91
CA HIS A 70 8.03 -19.57 21.29
C HIS A 70 6.74 -19.25 22.04
N GLY A 71 5.58 -19.34 21.40
CA GLY A 71 4.28 -18.99 21.96
C GLY A 71 4.00 -17.48 21.98
N CYS A 72 5.00 -16.63 21.76
CA CYS A 72 4.85 -15.18 21.77
C CYS A 72 5.91 -14.46 20.91
N TYR A 73 5.67 -13.18 20.63
CA TYR A 73 6.63 -12.27 20.01
C TYR A 73 7.11 -11.21 21.01
N ARG A 74 8.12 -11.59 21.81
CA ARG A 74 8.68 -10.75 22.90
C ARG A 74 9.01 -9.30 22.52
N PRO A 75 9.57 -8.98 21.34
CA PRO A 75 9.88 -7.59 20.99
C PRO A 75 8.66 -6.66 20.99
N ALA A 76 7.45 -7.19 20.80
CA ALA A 76 6.21 -6.41 20.84
C ALA A 76 5.45 -6.51 22.19
N GLN A 77 5.89 -7.36 23.12
CA GLN A 77 5.31 -7.52 24.46
C GLN A 77 5.88 -6.48 25.44
N VAL A 78 5.77 -5.20 25.09
CA VAL A 78 6.40 -4.08 25.81
C VAL A 78 5.38 -3.18 26.53
N LEU A 79 4.09 -3.46 26.35
CA LEU A 79 2.97 -2.84 27.04
C LEU A 79 1.99 -3.93 27.48
N THR A 80 1.22 -3.67 28.53
CA THR A 80 0.13 -4.55 28.97
C THR A 80 -1.20 -4.11 28.35
N LYS A 81 -1.40 -2.79 28.20
CA LYS A 81 -2.60 -2.16 27.61
C LYS A 81 -2.23 -0.89 26.84
N PRO A 82 -3.10 -0.40 25.93
CA PRO A 82 -2.80 0.79 25.12
C PRO A 82 -2.49 2.04 25.95
N GLN A 83 -3.14 2.21 27.10
CA GLN A 83 -2.96 3.37 27.99
C GLN A 83 -1.55 3.44 28.59
N ASP A 84 -0.80 2.33 28.62
CA ASP A 84 0.57 2.33 29.13
C ASP A 84 1.53 3.18 28.27
N ILE A 85 1.08 3.61 27.06
CA ILE A 85 1.80 4.56 26.19
C ILE A 85 1.89 5.96 26.81
N ASP A 86 0.92 6.37 27.63
CA ASP A 86 0.86 7.73 28.19
C ASP A 86 2.11 8.08 29.03
N ASP A 87 2.71 7.06 29.66
CA ASP A 87 3.89 7.22 30.49
C ASP A 87 5.22 7.06 29.71
N LYS A 88 5.17 6.96 28.37
CA LYS A 88 6.36 6.70 27.54
C LYS A 88 6.91 7.98 26.91
N ASN A 89 8.23 8.06 26.85
CA ASN A 89 8.97 9.17 26.26
C ASN A 89 9.57 8.79 24.89
N ALA A 90 10.21 9.76 24.23
CA ALA A 90 10.85 9.57 22.93
C ALA A 90 11.91 8.44 22.92
N ASP A 91 12.69 8.31 24.00
CA ASP A 91 13.72 7.26 24.12
C ASP A 91 13.08 5.87 24.12
N TRP A 92 11.94 5.71 24.78
CA TRP A 92 11.19 4.46 24.74
C TRP A 92 10.70 4.15 23.32
N PHE A 93 10.16 5.14 22.59
CA PHE A 93 9.72 4.96 21.20
C PHE A 93 10.86 4.61 20.24
N ALA A 94 12.07 5.14 20.47
CA ALA A 94 13.26 4.86 19.67
C ALA A 94 13.97 3.55 20.07
N GLY A 95 13.78 3.09 21.31
CA GLY A 95 14.35 1.87 21.85
C GLY A 95 13.32 0.76 22.00
N THR A 96 12.97 0.44 23.25
CA THR A 96 12.14 -0.72 23.62
C THR A 96 10.81 -0.80 22.86
N GLY A 97 10.15 0.33 22.62
CA GLY A 97 8.84 0.40 21.96
C GLY A 97 8.88 0.19 20.44
N VAL A 98 10.05 0.27 19.81
CA VAL A 98 10.16 0.45 18.35
C VAL A 98 9.51 -0.69 17.57
N ALA A 99 9.68 -1.95 17.98
CA ALA A 99 9.15 -3.10 17.27
C ALA A 99 7.60 -3.11 17.24
N LEU A 100 6.97 -2.76 18.37
CA LEU A 100 5.52 -2.65 18.48
C LEU A 100 5.01 -1.44 17.70
N ILE A 101 5.53 -0.25 18.00
CA ILE A 101 4.96 1.01 17.48
C ILE A 101 5.20 1.16 15.98
N SER A 102 6.36 0.70 15.46
CA SER A 102 6.59 0.72 14.01
C SER A 102 5.68 -0.26 13.26
N SER A 103 5.29 -1.38 13.88
CA SER A 103 4.32 -2.32 13.30
C SER A 103 2.91 -1.72 13.25
N ILE A 104 2.51 -1.01 14.30
CA ILE A 104 1.25 -0.25 14.36
C ILE A 104 1.26 0.85 13.30
N TRP A 105 2.32 1.65 13.25
CA TRP A 105 2.49 2.73 12.27
C TRP A 105 2.37 2.21 10.83
N MET A 106 3.11 1.16 10.46
CA MET A 106 3.03 0.58 9.12
C MET A 106 1.63 0.06 8.78
N THR A 107 0.92 -0.50 9.77
CA THR A 107 -0.46 -0.95 9.57
C THR A 107 -1.42 0.22 9.35
N ALA A 108 -1.27 1.32 10.10
CA ALA A 108 -2.04 2.54 9.87
C ALA A 108 -1.73 3.15 8.48
N CYS A 109 -0.47 3.14 8.05
CA CYS A 109 -0.09 3.59 6.72
C CYS A 109 -0.68 2.70 5.61
N LEU A 110 -0.77 1.39 5.82
CA LEU A 110 -1.50 0.51 4.90
C LEU A 110 -2.98 0.92 4.81
N PHE A 111 -3.65 1.21 5.93
CA PHE A 111 -5.03 1.69 5.91
C PHE A 111 -5.17 3.01 5.13
N ALA A 112 -4.20 3.92 5.26
CA ALA A 112 -4.14 5.14 4.48
C ALA A 112 -4.06 4.86 2.97
N GLN A 113 -3.14 3.98 2.56
CA GLN A 113 -2.98 3.65 1.13
C GLN A 113 -4.18 2.90 0.57
N MET A 114 -4.79 1.99 1.32
CA MET A 114 -6.04 1.33 0.92
C MET A 114 -7.16 2.35 0.74
N THR A 115 -7.28 3.30 1.67
CA THR A 115 -8.29 4.37 1.61
C THR A 115 -8.08 5.25 0.38
N ARG A 116 -6.84 5.74 0.15
CA ARG A 116 -6.50 6.55 -1.04
C ARG A 116 -6.76 5.79 -2.34
N THR A 117 -6.22 4.58 -2.43
CA THR A 117 -6.40 3.73 -3.61
C THR A 117 -7.88 3.53 -3.88
N ARG A 118 -8.70 3.25 -2.85
CA ARG A 118 -10.15 3.05 -2.97
C ARG A 118 -10.89 4.29 -3.48
N HIS A 119 -10.60 5.47 -2.95
CA HIS A 119 -11.24 6.71 -3.38
C HIS A 119 -10.94 7.01 -4.85
N ASP A 120 -9.73 6.67 -5.31
CA ASP A 120 -9.28 6.96 -6.67
C ASP A 120 -9.38 5.76 -7.63
N ILE A 121 -10.01 4.64 -7.23
CA ILE A 121 -10.27 3.47 -8.12
C ILE A 121 -10.87 3.89 -9.47
N PRO A 122 -11.87 4.80 -9.54
CA PRO A 122 -12.42 5.22 -10.82
C PRO A 122 -11.41 5.86 -11.78
N PHE A 123 -10.26 6.32 -11.27
CA PHE A 123 -9.18 6.95 -12.03
C PHE A 123 -7.99 6.01 -12.28
N LEU A 124 -7.88 4.91 -11.53
CA LEU A 124 -6.94 3.83 -11.82
C LEU A 124 -7.38 3.15 -13.10
N ARG A 125 -6.57 3.23 -14.14
CA ARG A 125 -6.83 2.51 -15.39
C ARG A 125 -6.15 1.14 -15.29
N LEU A 126 -6.69 0.19 -14.53
CA LEU A 126 -6.25 -1.19 -14.69
C LEU A 126 -6.91 -1.80 -15.93
N SER A 127 -6.62 -3.07 -16.27
CA SER A 127 -7.46 -3.73 -17.28
C SER A 127 -8.90 -3.82 -16.71
N ALA A 128 -9.94 -3.81 -17.55
CA ALA A 128 -11.33 -3.65 -17.09
C ALA A 128 -11.81 -4.70 -16.05
N LYS A 129 -11.09 -5.81 -15.87
CA LYS A 129 -11.38 -6.85 -14.85
C LYS A 129 -10.54 -6.70 -13.57
N ASP A 130 -9.48 -5.90 -13.61
CA ASP A 130 -8.51 -5.77 -12.53
C ASP A 130 -8.95 -4.70 -11.49
N ASP A 131 -9.71 -3.68 -11.88
CA ASP A 131 -10.23 -2.67 -10.93
C ASP A 131 -11.19 -3.29 -9.91
N THR A 132 -12.12 -4.14 -10.38
CA THR A 132 -13.04 -4.89 -9.50
C THR A 132 -12.28 -5.88 -8.62
N LYS A 133 -11.22 -6.52 -9.15
CA LYS A 133 -10.38 -7.44 -8.40
C LYS A 133 -9.59 -6.72 -7.31
N LEU A 134 -8.97 -5.57 -7.61
CA LEU A 134 -8.27 -4.74 -6.64
C LEU A 134 -9.21 -4.29 -5.52
N ALA A 135 -10.41 -3.80 -5.86
CA ALA A 135 -11.41 -3.41 -4.89
C ALA A 135 -11.81 -4.58 -3.96
N ALA A 136 -12.01 -5.76 -4.52
CA ALA A 136 -12.36 -6.97 -3.76
C ALA A 136 -11.21 -7.42 -2.84
N LEU A 137 -9.95 -7.33 -3.29
CA LEU A 137 -8.78 -7.68 -2.48
C LEU A 137 -8.54 -6.67 -1.34
N ILE A 138 -8.68 -5.37 -1.60
CA ILE A 138 -8.65 -4.34 -0.55
C ILE A 138 -9.76 -4.60 0.48
N LEU A 139 -10.98 -4.90 0.02
CA LEU A 139 -12.09 -5.26 0.90
C LEU A 139 -11.79 -6.52 1.72
N LYS A 140 -11.14 -7.53 1.14
CA LYS A 140 -10.72 -8.74 1.83
C LYS A 140 -9.76 -8.43 2.99
N VAL A 141 -8.80 -7.53 2.77
CA VAL A 141 -7.89 -7.05 3.84
C VAL A 141 -8.67 -6.32 4.92
N HIS A 142 -9.57 -5.40 4.56
CA HIS A 142 -10.43 -4.72 5.53
C HIS A 142 -11.24 -5.70 6.39
N VAL A 143 -11.85 -6.72 5.78
CA VAL A 143 -12.65 -7.74 6.49
C VAL A 143 -11.77 -8.60 7.41
N ALA A 144 -10.55 -8.93 7.00
CA ALA A 144 -9.63 -9.69 7.84
C ALA A 144 -9.24 -8.91 9.11
N PHE A 145 -8.97 -7.61 9.00
CA PHE A 145 -8.73 -6.74 10.16
C PHE A 145 -10.00 -6.48 10.99
N ALA A 146 -11.18 -6.41 10.37
CA ALA A 146 -12.44 -6.27 11.09
C ALA A 146 -12.73 -7.50 11.98
N ALA A 147 -12.35 -8.70 11.54
CA ALA A 147 -12.39 -9.90 12.39
C ALA A 147 -11.44 -9.81 13.60
N CYS A 148 -10.56 -8.81 13.67
CA CYS A 148 -9.65 -8.53 14.78
C CYS A 148 -10.11 -7.35 15.64
N ASP A 149 -11.39 -6.95 15.54
CA ASP A 149 -11.99 -5.77 16.20
C ASP A 149 -11.46 -4.41 15.71
N ILE A 150 -10.77 -4.39 14.58
CA ILE A 150 -10.37 -3.14 13.92
C ILE A 150 -11.38 -2.90 12.80
N TYR A 151 -12.53 -2.29 13.11
CA TYR A 151 -13.64 -2.11 12.17
C TYR A 151 -13.32 -1.14 11.02
N TYR A 152 -14.04 -1.26 9.90
CA TYR A 152 -13.80 -0.45 8.70
C TYR A 152 -13.77 1.07 8.97
N ALA A 153 -14.65 1.57 9.84
CA ALA A 153 -14.68 2.98 10.23
C ALA A 153 -13.39 3.40 10.95
N THR A 154 -12.90 2.60 11.90
CA THR A 154 -11.65 2.90 12.62
C THR A 154 -10.43 2.74 11.73
N GLN A 155 -10.41 1.75 10.83
CA GLN A 155 -9.36 1.62 9.82
C GLN A 155 -9.26 2.89 8.95
N THR A 156 -10.40 3.42 8.50
CA THR A 156 -10.44 4.63 7.66
C THR A 156 -9.96 5.85 8.46
N SER A 157 -10.49 6.06 9.67
CA SER A 157 -10.05 7.16 10.55
C SER A 157 -8.55 7.10 10.85
N LEU A 158 -8.01 5.91 11.16
CA LEU A 158 -6.58 5.71 11.37
C LEU A 158 -5.76 6.02 10.12
N GLY A 159 -6.24 5.60 8.95
CA GLY A 159 -5.63 5.93 7.67
C GLY A 159 -5.60 7.43 7.41
N THR A 160 -6.68 8.15 7.71
CA THR A 160 -6.75 9.61 7.60
C THR A 160 -5.82 10.30 8.59
N ASP A 161 -5.75 9.84 9.85
CA ASP A 161 -4.90 10.44 10.88
C ASP A 161 -3.41 10.41 10.52
N VAL A 162 -2.97 9.41 9.76
CA VAL A 162 -1.58 9.31 9.29
C VAL A 162 -1.32 10.03 7.97
N ILE A 163 -2.33 10.54 7.29
CA ILE A 163 -2.15 11.42 6.13
C ILE A 163 -2.06 12.86 6.64
N LEU A 164 -1.06 13.59 6.15
CA LEU A 164 -0.95 15.02 6.36
C LEU A 164 -1.53 15.74 5.15
N GLU A 165 -2.36 16.75 5.45
CA GLU A 165 -2.92 17.64 4.45
C GLU A 165 -2.18 18.98 4.49
N PRO A 166 -2.01 19.68 3.36
CA PRO A 166 -2.52 19.36 2.01
C PRO A 166 -1.52 18.55 1.14
N ASP A 167 -0.36 18.18 1.66
CA ASP A 167 0.71 17.54 0.87
C ASP A 167 0.43 16.07 0.53
N GLY A 168 -0.55 15.45 1.20
CA GLY A 168 -0.95 14.06 1.00
C GLY A 168 0.15 13.08 1.38
N ARG A 169 1.15 13.50 2.18
CA ARG A 169 2.22 12.63 2.63
C ARG A 169 1.78 11.83 3.84
N VAL A 170 2.41 10.68 4.04
CA VAL A 170 2.23 9.93 5.27
C VAL A 170 3.10 10.53 6.37
N ARG A 171 2.58 10.58 7.61
CA ARG A 171 3.35 10.92 8.81
C ARG A 171 4.59 10.05 8.90
N SER A 172 5.72 10.67 9.21
CA SER A 172 6.91 9.94 9.64
C SER A 172 6.65 9.19 10.94
N TYR A 173 7.49 8.20 11.26
CA TYR A 173 7.41 7.45 12.51
C TYR A 173 7.40 8.36 13.74
N ARG A 174 8.24 9.40 13.77
CA ARG A 174 8.30 10.37 14.87
C ARG A 174 6.98 11.12 15.05
N GLU A 175 6.41 11.63 13.96
CA GLU A 175 5.12 12.35 14.00
C GLU A 175 3.95 11.43 14.40
N PHE A 176 4.05 10.13 14.11
CA PHE A 176 3.09 9.15 14.58
C PHE A 176 3.25 8.88 16.09
N CYS A 177 4.47 8.80 16.61
CA CYS A 177 4.70 8.67 18.05
C CYS A 177 4.14 9.89 18.82
N GLU A 178 4.35 11.11 18.30
CA GLU A 178 3.77 12.34 18.85
C GLU A 178 2.23 12.32 18.87
N LEU A 179 1.59 11.68 17.89
CA LEU A 179 0.14 11.46 17.86
C LEU A 179 -0.27 10.48 18.97
N LEU A 180 0.46 9.37 19.14
CA LEU A 180 0.15 8.37 20.17
C LEU A 180 0.36 8.89 21.60
N SER A 181 1.22 9.90 21.79
CA SER A 181 1.40 10.59 23.07
C SER A 181 0.24 11.54 23.43
N GLN A 182 -0.76 11.70 22.56
CA GLN A 182 -1.95 12.54 22.82
C GLN A 182 -3.15 11.62 23.10
N PRO A 183 -3.59 11.45 24.36
CA PRO A 183 -4.61 10.46 24.73
C PRO A 183 -5.90 10.57 23.91
N ASP A 184 -6.39 11.79 23.71
CA ASP A 184 -7.63 12.08 22.96
C ASP A 184 -7.55 11.69 21.48
N ARG A 185 -6.34 11.61 20.93
CA ARG A 185 -6.09 11.17 19.55
C ARG A 185 -5.75 9.69 19.49
N ARG A 186 -4.96 9.20 20.44
CA ARG A 186 -4.55 7.79 20.54
C ARG A 186 -5.74 6.85 20.68
N VAL A 187 -6.86 7.27 21.28
CA VAL A 187 -8.06 6.43 21.44
C VAL A 187 -8.50 5.72 20.15
N TRP A 188 -8.28 6.33 18.98
CA TRP A 188 -8.60 5.73 17.68
C TRP A 188 -7.59 4.65 17.25
N ALA A 189 -6.36 4.71 17.75
CA ALA A 189 -5.30 3.73 17.57
C ALA A 189 -5.33 2.61 18.62
N ASP A 190 -6.03 2.78 19.74
CA ASP A 190 -6.14 1.76 20.81
C ASP A 190 -6.58 0.38 20.29
N PRO A 191 -7.56 0.24 19.38
CA PRO A 191 -7.91 -1.07 18.82
C PRO A 191 -6.76 -1.73 18.04
N LEU A 192 -5.96 -0.92 17.34
CA LEU A 192 -4.81 -1.40 16.58
C LEU A 192 -3.64 -1.76 17.51
N ILE A 193 -3.39 -0.96 18.54
CA ILE A 193 -2.42 -1.28 19.60
C ILE A 193 -2.82 -2.60 20.27
N TRP A 194 -4.09 -2.74 20.64
CA TRP A 194 -4.62 -3.93 21.30
C TRP A 194 -4.50 -5.17 20.41
N PHE A 195 -4.81 -5.06 19.12
CA PHE A 195 -4.59 -6.13 18.16
C PHE A 195 -3.14 -6.61 18.17
N HIS A 196 -2.17 -5.71 18.01
CA HIS A 196 -0.74 -6.06 17.98
C HIS A 196 -0.26 -6.68 19.31
N LEU A 197 -0.72 -6.17 20.45
CA LEU A 197 -0.41 -6.77 21.76
C LEU A 197 -1.00 -8.18 21.91
N THR A 198 -2.26 -8.35 21.50
CA THR A 198 -2.97 -9.64 21.59
C THR A 198 -2.27 -10.70 20.74
N ILE A 199 -1.93 -10.38 19.49
CA ILE A 199 -1.18 -11.34 18.65
C ILE A 199 0.24 -11.56 19.19
N ALA A 200 0.91 -10.55 19.73
CA ALA A 200 2.25 -10.71 20.34
C ALA A 200 2.23 -11.68 21.52
N ASN A 201 1.11 -11.79 22.24
CA ASN A 201 0.89 -12.75 23.32
C ASN A 201 0.52 -14.16 22.82
N GLY A 202 0.49 -14.41 21.51
CA GLY A 202 0.12 -15.70 20.93
C GLY A 202 -1.37 -15.92 20.78
N GLU A 203 -2.18 -14.93 21.11
CA GLU A 203 -3.64 -15.01 20.98
C GLU A 203 -4.09 -14.69 19.55
N ARG A 204 -5.36 -15.02 19.23
CA ARG A 204 -5.99 -14.72 17.93
C ARG A 204 -5.21 -15.23 16.70
N ARG A 205 -4.45 -16.32 16.83
CA ARG A 205 -3.62 -16.90 15.76
C ARG A 205 -4.38 -17.14 14.45
N SER A 206 -5.61 -17.66 14.52
CA SER A 206 -6.46 -17.85 13.34
C SER A 206 -6.74 -16.55 12.58
N ASN A 207 -6.90 -15.44 13.32
CA ASN A 207 -7.24 -14.15 12.76
C ASN A 207 -5.98 -13.51 12.16
N LEU A 208 -4.82 -13.66 12.81
CA LEU A 208 -3.51 -13.29 12.24
C LEU A 208 -3.27 -13.99 10.91
N GLN A 209 -3.50 -15.31 10.83
CA GLN A 209 -3.34 -16.08 9.59
C GLN A 209 -4.30 -15.61 8.49
N ARG A 210 -5.53 -15.24 8.84
CA ARG A 210 -6.48 -14.65 7.89
C ARG A 210 -6.00 -13.31 7.33
N VAL A 211 -5.42 -12.45 8.18
CA VAL A 211 -4.82 -11.18 7.76
C VAL A 211 -3.63 -11.42 6.85
N LEU A 212 -2.72 -12.32 7.22
CA LEU A 212 -1.56 -12.70 6.39
C LEU A 212 -1.99 -13.20 5.01
N GLY A 213 -2.96 -14.12 4.94
CA GLY A 213 -3.49 -14.61 3.67
C GLY A 213 -4.11 -13.52 2.79
N ALA A 214 -4.88 -12.60 3.38
CA ALA A 214 -5.45 -11.47 2.65
C ALA A 214 -4.38 -10.52 2.10
N LEU A 215 -3.34 -10.22 2.90
CA LEU A 215 -2.21 -9.40 2.47
C LEU A 215 -1.39 -10.08 1.38
N GLN A 216 -1.18 -11.39 1.49
CA GLN A 216 -0.46 -12.16 0.49
C GLN A 216 -1.17 -12.14 -0.87
N GLU A 217 -2.49 -12.32 -0.88
CA GLU A 217 -3.29 -12.26 -2.11
C GLU A 217 -3.28 -10.86 -2.73
N LEU A 218 -3.42 -9.81 -1.91
CA LEU A 218 -3.31 -8.43 -2.39
C LEU A 218 -1.92 -8.14 -2.96
N SER A 219 -0.86 -8.54 -2.27
CA SER A 219 0.52 -8.35 -2.71
C SER A 219 0.81 -9.08 -4.03
N GLY A 220 0.37 -10.33 -4.17
CA GLY A 220 0.53 -11.09 -5.42
C GLY A 220 -0.18 -10.40 -6.60
N PHE A 221 -1.39 -9.90 -6.40
CA PHE A 221 -2.08 -9.12 -7.42
C PHE A 221 -1.35 -7.82 -7.79
N LEU A 222 -0.78 -7.11 -6.81
CA LEU A 222 -0.04 -5.87 -7.06
C LEU A 222 1.30 -6.13 -7.77
N ASP A 223 1.99 -7.22 -7.44
CA ASP A 223 3.21 -7.66 -8.11
C ASP A 223 2.96 -7.94 -9.60
N ASP A 224 1.88 -8.69 -9.90
CA ASP A 224 1.45 -8.99 -11.27
C ASP A 224 1.04 -7.72 -12.02
N SER A 225 0.27 -6.83 -11.37
CA SER A 225 -0.28 -5.61 -11.99
C SER A 225 0.79 -4.56 -12.31
N LEU A 226 1.90 -4.54 -11.56
CA LEU A 226 2.99 -3.57 -11.71
C LEU A 226 4.23 -4.16 -12.41
N ALA A 227 4.21 -5.44 -12.78
CA ALA A 227 5.41 -6.18 -13.22
C ALA A 227 6.59 -6.02 -12.23
N GLY A 228 6.30 -5.88 -10.94
CA GLY A 228 7.25 -5.43 -9.92
C GLY A 228 8.14 -6.54 -9.34
N GLY A 229 7.98 -7.79 -9.79
CA GLY A 229 8.58 -8.98 -9.17
C GLY A 229 7.97 -9.30 -7.80
N ALA A 230 8.47 -10.34 -7.11
CA ALA A 230 7.91 -10.84 -5.86
C ALA A 230 8.23 -9.94 -4.64
N SER A 231 7.35 -8.98 -4.32
CA SER A 231 7.58 -7.98 -3.26
C SER A 231 7.78 -8.58 -1.88
N LEU A 232 6.96 -9.56 -1.50
CA LEU A 232 7.08 -10.23 -0.19
C LEU A 232 8.45 -10.89 -0.04
N ARG A 233 8.89 -11.60 -1.09
CA ARG A 233 10.18 -12.28 -1.08
C ARG A 233 11.33 -11.28 -1.02
N ALA A 234 11.30 -10.26 -1.87
CA ALA A 234 12.32 -9.19 -1.86
C ALA A 234 12.41 -8.52 -0.49
N ARG A 235 11.29 -8.33 0.21
CA ARG A 235 11.28 -7.74 1.55
C ARG A 235 11.93 -8.65 2.59
N TRP A 236 11.69 -9.96 2.53
CA TRP A 236 12.33 -10.96 3.38
C TRP A 236 13.83 -11.04 3.12
N ASP A 237 14.24 -11.07 1.86
CA ASP A 237 15.65 -11.18 1.46
C ASP A 237 16.48 -9.95 1.90
N ALA A 238 15.86 -8.78 2.09
CA ALA A 238 16.52 -7.55 2.53
C ALA A 238 16.93 -7.54 4.02
N GLU A 239 16.47 -8.48 4.83
CA GLU A 239 16.81 -8.62 6.26
C GLU A 239 17.80 -9.76 6.55
N LEU A 240 18.22 -10.50 5.51
CA LEU A 240 19.23 -11.56 5.58
C LEU A 240 20.63 -10.99 5.35
#